data_AF-A0A8C5FJ08-F1
#
_entry.id   AF-A0A8C5FJ08-F1
#
_cell.length_a   1.000
_cell.length_b   1.000
_cell.length_c   1.000
_cell.angle_alpha   90.00
_cell.angle_beta   90.00
_cell.angle_gamma   90.00
#
_symmetry.space_group_name_H-M   'P 1'
#
loop_
_entity.id
_entity.type
_entity.pdbx_description
1 polymer ?
#
loop_
_entity_poly.entity_id
_entity_poly.type
_entity_poly.pdbx_seq_one_letter_code
_entity_poly.pdbx_strand_id
1 'polypeptide(L)'
;MSGSRPASKTSKSILRGALCWHESVKTLWLDVISFLSESLDVNIPVGPNICLLGLKPENVVGRAAVQSGTLGCLATKRLILLNWKERKTDWFRKETWLRGYKDLMCMERVASMLEN
;
A
#
# COMPACT_ATOMS: atom_id res chain seq x y z
N MET A 1 44.01 -34.81 -7.53
CA MET A 1 43.25 -34.10 -8.59
C MET A 1 41.81 -34.57 -8.56
N SER A 2 40.87 -33.66 -8.84
CA SER A 2 39.40 -33.78 -8.78
C SER A 2 38.84 -33.97 -7.35
N GLY A 3 38.07 -33.06 -6.75
CA GLY A 3 37.36 -31.88 -7.26
C GLY A 3 35.95 -32.25 -7.68
N SER A 4 34.99 -32.26 -6.74
CA SER A 4 33.55 -32.26 -7.03
C SER A 4 32.81 -31.53 -5.92
N ARG A 5 32.24 -30.38 -6.27
CA ARG A 5 31.46 -29.48 -5.40
C ARG A 5 30.11 -30.11 -5.03
N PRO A 6 29.56 -29.85 -3.84
CA PRO A 6 28.15 -30.12 -3.57
C PRO A 6 27.27 -29.11 -4.32
N ALA A 7 26.28 -29.63 -5.04
CA ALA A 7 25.25 -28.85 -5.71
C ALA A 7 24.38 -28.12 -4.68
N SER A 8 24.28 -26.81 -4.84
CA SER A 8 23.36 -25.95 -4.12
C SER A 8 21.91 -26.28 -4.50
N LYS A 9 21.04 -26.42 -3.49
CA LYS A 9 19.61 -26.14 -3.63
C LYS A 9 19.13 -25.37 -2.40
N THR A 10 19.63 -24.14 -2.31
CA THR A 10 19.01 -23.07 -1.54
C THR A 10 17.80 -22.58 -2.31
N SER A 11 16.59 -22.87 -1.83
CA SER A 11 15.36 -22.12 -2.19
C SER A 11 14.26 -22.38 -1.16
N LYS A 12 14.55 -22.06 0.10
CA LYS A 12 13.55 -21.88 1.18
C LYS A 12 14.02 -20.76 2.11
N SER A 13 14.12 -19.55 1.58
CA SER A 13 14.42 -18.34 2.35
C SER A 13 14.08 -17.17 1.44
N ILE A 14 13.57 -16.06 2.01
CA ILE A 14 13.02 -14.87 1.34
C ILE A 14 11.52 -15.11 1.00
N LEU A 15 10.50 -14.78 1.80
CA LEU A 15 10.27 -13.65 2.71
C LEU A 15 9.27 -14.08 3.81
N ARG A 16 9.74 -14.48 4.98
CA ARG A 16 8.94 -14.43 6.22
C ARG A 16 9.44 -13.29 7.10
N GLY A 17 9.53 -12.11 6.51
CA GLY A 17 9.61 -10.88 7.28
C GLY A 17 8.23 -10.63 7.87
N ALA A 18 7.91 -11.25 9.00
CA ALA A 18 6.76 -10.87 9.79
C ALA A 18 7.04 -9.45 10.30
N LEU A 19 6.59 -8.44 9.55
CA LEU A 19 6.50 -7.11 10.12
C LEU A 19 5.55 -7.22 11.31
N CYS A 20 6.01 -6.84 12.49
CA CYS A 20 5.15 -6.57 13.63
C CYS A 20 4.40 -5.27 13.36
N TRP A 21 3.35 -5.34 12.56
CA TRP A 21 2.38 -4.27 12.46
C TRP A 21 1.64 -4.19 13.79
N HIS A 22 1.41 -2.97 14.29
CA HIS A 22 0.37 -2.79 15.29
C HIS A 22 -0.98 -3.22 14.67
N GLU A 23 -1.81 -4.00 15.37
CA GLU A 23 -2.98 -4.65 14.77
C GLU A 23 -3.92 -3.64 14.10
N SER A 24 -4.09 -2.44 14.69
CA SER A 24 -4.89 -1.37 14.08
C SER A 24 -4.37 -0.86 12.74
N VAL A 25 -3.05 -0.82 12.54
CA VAL A 25 -2.43 -0.39 11.27
C VAL A 25 -2.64 -1.47 10.21
N LYS A 26 -2.51 -2.74 10.61
CA LYS A 26 -2.77 -3.88 9.73
C LYS A 26 -4.24 -3.92 9.28
N THR A 27 -5.19 -3.74 10.21
CA THR A 27 -6.63 -3.64 9.89
C THR A 27 -6.91 -2.50 8.91
N LEU A 28 -6.33 -1.32 9.15
CA LEU A 28 -6.47 -0.20 8.22
C LEU A 28 -5.96 -0.55 6.81
N TRP A 29 -4.80 -1.20 6.69
CA TRP A 29 -4.28 -1.60 5.38
C TRP A 29 -5.18 -2.63 4.68
N LEU A 30 -5.74 -3.58 5.42
CA LEU A 30 -6.69 -4.54 4.87
C LEU A 30 -7.94 -3.82 4.33
N ASP A 31 -8.51 -2.90 5.10
CA ASP A 31 -9.70 -2.14 4.70
C ASP A 31 -9.46 -1.29 3.45
N VAL A 32 -8.30 -0.62 3.40
CA VAL A 32 -7.91 0.22 2.27
C VAL A 32 -7.68 -0.61 1.02
N ILE A 33 -6.93 -1.71 1.14
CA ILE A 33 -6.61 -2.54 -0.02
C ILE A 33 -7.84 -3.28 -0.52
N SER A 34 -8.76 -3.72 0.35
CA SER A 34 -10.07 -4.25 -0.06
C SER A 34 -10.84 -3.21 -0.87
N PHE A 35 -10.95 -1.99 -0.35
CA PHE A 35 -11.64 -0.90 -1.03
C PHE A 35 -11.02 -0.58 -2.40
N LEU A 36 -9.69 -0.50 -2.49
CA LEU A 36 -9.00 -0.22 -3.75
C LEU A 36 -9.13 -1.38 -4.74
N SER A 37 -9.09 -2.62 -4.26
CA SER A 37 -9.27 -3.81 -5.09
C SER A 37 -10.67 -3.85 -5.71
N GLU A 38 -11.69 -3.58 -4.90
CA GLU A 38 -13.09 -3.47 -5.36
C GLU A 38 -13.29 -2.29 -6.32
N SER A 39 -12.71 -1.13 -6.02
CA SER A 39 -12.89 0.09 -6.82
C SER A 39 -12.18 0.04 -8.17
N LEU A 40 -11.08 -0.72 -8.25
CA LEU A 40 -10.26 -0.84 -9.45
C LEU A 40 -10.50 -2.15 -10.21
N ASP A 41 -11.35 -3.04 -9.68
CA ASP A 41 -11.61 -4.38 -10.20
C ASP A 41 -10.32 -5.20 -10.41
N VAL A 42 -9.44 -5.16 -9.40
CA VAL A 42 -8.14 -5.85 -9.43
C VAL A 42 -7.81 -6.46 -8.07
N ASN A 43 -7.13 -7.61 -8.07
CA ASN A 43 -6.64 -8.20 -6.82
C ASN A 43 -5.29 -7.59 -6.42
N ILE A 44 -5.30 -6.69 -5.43
CA ILE A 44 -4.10 -6.07 -4.88
C ILE A 44 -3.65 -6.86 -3.64
N PRO A 45 -2.45 -7.48 -3.64
CA PRO A 45 -1.96 -8.17 -2.46
C PRO A 45 -1.59 -7.18 -1.36
N VAL A 46 -2.03 -7.45 -0.13
CA VAL A 46 -1.54 -6.74 1.05
C VAL A 46 -0.12 -7.23 1.36
N GLY A 47 0.84 -6.33 1.34
CA GLY A 47 2.23 -6.67 1.64
C GLY A 47 3.12 -5.44 1.79
N PRO A 48 4.30 -5.58 2.40
CA PRO A 48 5.21 -4.47 2.66
C PRO A 48 5.63 -3.72 1.40
N ASN A 49 5.74 -4.42 0.27
CA ASN A 49 6.05 -3.83 -1.02
C ASN A 49 5.02 -2.77 -1.42
N ILE A 50 3.74 -3.07 -1.27
CA ILE A 50 2.65 -2.14 -1.59
C ILE A 50 2.50 -1.12 -0.45
N CYS A 51 2.35 -1.60 0.78
CA CYS A 51 1.97 -0.77 1.92
C CYS A 51 3.09 0.18 2.39
N LEU A 52 4.35 -0.24 2.37
CA LEU A 52 5.49 0.57 2.86
C LEU A 52 6.26 1.20 1.71
N LEU A 53 6.63 0.39 0.72
CA LEU A 53 7.46 0.86 -0.38
C LEU A 53 6.64 1.57 -1.46
N GLY A 54 5.31 1.44 -1.45
CA GLY A 54 4.45 2.04 -2.48
C GLY A 54 4.70 1.45 -3.86
N LEU A 55 5.22 0.23 -3.94
CA LEU A 55 5.42 -0.46 -5.20
C LEU A 55 4.07 -0.68 -5.86
N LYS A 56 4.04 -0.46 -7.17
CA LYS A 56 2.85 -0.68 -7.99
C LYS A 56 2.56 -2.20 -8.06
N PRO A 57 1.33 -2.65 -7.79
CA PRO A 57 0.96 -4.04 -8.05
C PRO A 57 1.00 -4.31 -9.56
N GLU A 58 1.60 -5.43 -9.97
CA GLU A 58 1.73 -5.81 -11.39
C GLU A 58 0.38 -5.87 -12.12
N ASN A 59 -0.67 -6.25 -11.37
CA ASN A 59 -2.03 -6.44 -11.85
C ASN A 59 -2.78 -5.11 -12.11
N VAL A 60 -2.26 -3.98 -11.62
CA VAL A 60 -2.90 -2.67 -11.79
C VAL A 60 -2.37 -2.04 -13.08
N VAL A 61 -3.21 -1.94 -14.11
CA VAL A 61 -2.81 -1.40 -15.42
C VAL A 61 -3.64 -0.15 -15.74
N GLY A 62 -3.04 0.79 -16.48
CA GLY A 62 -3.67 2.06 -16.85
C GLY A 62 -3.32 3.22 -15.90
N ARG A 63 -3.11 4.42 -16.47
CA ARG A 63 -2.66 5.60 -15.73
C ARG A 63 -3.60 5.95 -14.56
N ALA A 64 -4.91 5.98 -14.80
CA ALA A 64 -5.90 6.35 -13.80
C ALA A 64 -5.99 5.36 -12.62
N ALA A 65 -5.90 4.05 -12.90
CA ALA A 65 -5.92 3.02 -11.87
C ALA A 65 -4.65 3.05 -11.01
N VAL A 66 -3.48 3.20 -11.66
CA VAL A 66 -2.19 3.38 -10.96
C VAL A 66 -2.21 4.61 -10.08
N GLN A 67 -2.70 5.73 -10.59
CA GLN A 67 -2.81 6.99 -9.86
C GLN A 67 -3.74 6.85 -8.65
N SER A 68 -4.94 6.31 -8.85
CA SER A 68 -5.92 6.07 -7.78
C SER A 68 -5.35 5.15 -6.68
N GLY A 69 -4.73 4.03 -7.07
CA GLY A 69 -4.08 3.12 -6.12
C GLY A 69 -2.93 3.76 -5.35
N THR A 70 -2.11 4.57 -6.04
CA THR A 70 -0.99 5.30 -5.43
C THR A 70 -1.49 6.33 -4.42
N LEU A 71 -2.50 7.12 -4.78
CA LEU A 71 -3.11 8.11 -3.89
C LEU A 71 -3.78 7.44 -2.69
N GLY A 72 -4.41 6.28 -2.88
CA GLY A 72 -4.98 5.48 -1.78
C GLY A 72 -3.91 5.03 -0.79
N CYS A 73 -2.80 4.49 -1.27
CA CYS A 73 -1.66 4.10 -0.42
C CYS A 73 -1.01 5.30 0.27
N LEU A 74 -0.88 6.43 -0.42
CA LEU A 74 -0.34 7.67 0.14
C LEU A 74 -1.22 8.23 1.26
N ALA A 75 -2.55 8.24 1.07
CA ALA A 75 -3.50 8.62 2.10
C ALA A 75 -3.36 7.76 3.36
N THR A 76 -3.16 6.45 3.19
CA THR A 76 -2.97 5.52 4.31
C THR A 76 -1.68 5.82 5.07
N LYS A 77 -0.56 5.97 4.36
CA LYS A 77 0.73 6.34 4.98
C LYS A 77 0.62 7.66 5.75
N ARG A 78 -0.01 8.67 5.13
CA ARG A 78 -0.22 9.98 5.76
C ARG A 78 -1.04 9.85 7.04
N LEU A 79 -2.14 9.10 7.01
CA LEU A 79 -2.97 8.87 8.19
C LEU A 79 -2.18 8.17 9.31
N ILE A 80 -1.36 7.19 8.97
CA ILE A 80 -0.52 6.49 9.95
C ILE A 80 0.48 7.43 10.60
N LEU A 81 1.21 8.21 9.79
CA LEU A 81 2.21 9.14 10.28
C LEU A 81 1.62 10.26 11.15
N LEU A 82 0.47 10.81 10.75
CA LEU A 82 -0.23 11.85 11.53
C LEU A 82 -0.67 11.31 12.90
N ASN A 83 -1.24 10.11 12.94
CA ASN A 83 -1.68 9.51 14.20
C ASN A 83 -0.52 9.10 15.11
N TRP A 84 0.59 8.65 14.52
CA TRP A 84 1.80 8.35 15.28
C TRP A 84 2.38 9.60 15.94
N LYS A 85 2.36 10.74 15.22
CA LYS A 85 2.82 12.03 15.75
C LYS A 85 1.92 12.54 16.88
N GLU A 86 0.61 12.40 16.74
CA GLU A 86 -0.37 12.97 17.67
C GLU A 86 -0.77 12.02 18.82
N ARG A 87 -0.26 10.78 18.83
CA ARG A 87 -0.59 9.71 19.80
C ARG A 87 -2.10 9.49 19.99
N LYS A 88 -2.89 9.68 18.93
CA LYS A 88 -4.34 9.47 18.95
C LYS A 88 -4.66 7.99 18.75
N THR A 89 -5.35 7.39 19.72
CA THR A 89 -5.61 5.95 19.77
C THR A 89 -6.74 5.47 18.85
N ASP A 90 -7.67 6.33 18.43
CA ASP A 90 -8.94 5.89 17.81
C ASP A 90 -9.13 6.23 16.32
N TRP A 91 -8.05 6.58 15.62
CA TRP A 91 -8.13 7.26 14.33
C TRP A 91 -7.78 6.42 13.09
N PHE A 92 -7.35 5.17 13.27
CA PHE A 92 -7.13 4.23 12.16
C PHE A 92 -8.47 3.69 11.63
N ARG A 93 -9.35 4.58 11.20
CA ARG A 93 -10.68 4.27 10.68
C ARG A 93 -10.76 4.49 9.18
N LYS A 94 -11.47 3.61 8.48
CA LYS A 94 -11.69 3.68 7.04
C LYS A 94 -12.33 5.01 6.61
N GLU A 95 -13.23 5.57 7.42
CA GLU A 95 -13.93 6.83 7.11
C GLU A 95 -12.97 8.02 7.09
N THR A 96 -12.04 8.08 8.04
CA THR A 96 -11.01 9.12 8.11
C THR A 96 -10.08 9.02 6.91
N TRP A 97 -9.67 7.79 6.57
CA TRP A 97 -8.89 7.53 5.37
C TRP A 97 -9.64 7.97 4.10
N LEU A 98 -10.91 7.61 3.96
CA LEU A 98 -11.72 7.89 2.77
C LEU A 98 -11.85 9.41 2.53
N ARG A 99 -11.96 10.20 3.60
CA ARG A 99 -11.96 11.66 3.52
C ARG A 99 -10.64 12.18 2.94
N GLY A 100 -9.52 11.77 3.54
CA GLY A 100 -8.19 12.18 3.05
C GLY A 100 -7.89 11.70 1.64
N TYR A 101 -8.38 10.51 1.27
CA TYR A 101 -8.26 9.97 -0.08
C TYR A 101 -9.06 10.79 -1.10
N LYS A 102 -10.30 11.17 -0.78
CA LYS A 102 -11.12 12.07 -1.62
C LYS A 102 -10.44 13.43 -1.82
N ASP A 103 -9.88 14.01 -0.76
CA ASP A 103 -9.17 15.28 -0.86
C ASP A 103 -7.97 15.19 -1.82
N LEU A 104 -7.18 14.12 -1.74
CA LEU A 104 -6.09 13.84 -2.67
C LEU A 104 -6.58 13.68 -4.12
N MET A 105 -7.64 12.91 -4.33
CA MET A 105 -8.23 12.73 -5.67
C MET A 105 -8.75 14.04 -6.27
N CYS A 106 -9.35 14.91 -5.45
CA CYS A 106 -9.80 16.22 -5.88
C CYS A 106 -8.62 17.13 -6.27
N MET A 107 -7.57 17.17 -5.44
CA MET A 107 -6.36 17.95 -5.74
C MET A 107 -5.68 17.47 -7.02
N GLU A 108 -5.60 16.15 -7.22
CA GLU A 108 -4.99 15.58 -8.42
C GLU A 108 -5.76 15.94 -9.71
N ARG A 109 -7.09 15.95 -9.63
CA ARG A 109 -7.95 16.41 -10.74
C ARG A 109 -7.70 17.88 -11.07
N VAL A 110 -7.60 18.73 -10.05
CA VAL A 110 -7.29 20.16 -10.22
C VAL A 110 -5.89 20.35 -10.82
N ALA A 111 -4.89 19.64 -10.32
CA ALA A 111 -3.53 19.68 -10.87
C ALA A 111 -3.51 19.28 -12.36
N SER A 112 -4.22 18.21 -12.71
CA SER A 112 -4.34 17.75 -14.11
C SER A 112 -5.03 18.78 -15.02
N MET A 113 -5.93 19.63 -14.50
CA MET A 113 -6.56 20.70 -15.26
C MET A 113 -5.64 21.91 -15.48
N LEU A 114 -4.67 22.14 -14.58
CA LEU A 114 -3.72 23.25 -14.67
C LEU A 114 -2.51 22.93 -15.57
N GLU A 115 -2.25 21.65 -15.83
CA GLU A 115 -1.19 21.17 -16.72
C GLU A 115 -1.58 21.13 -18.21
N ASN A 116 -2.85 21.41 -18.54
CA ASN A 116 -3.38 21.51 -19.92
C ASN A 116 -3.65 22.97 -20.28
#